data_AF-A0A2E8CJS1-F1
#
_entry.id   AF-A0A2E8CJS1-F1
#
_cell.length_a   1.000
_cell.length_b   1.000
_cell.length_c   1.000
_cell.angle_alpha   90.00
_cell.angle_beta   90.00
_cell.angle_gamma   90.00
#
_symmetry.space_group_name_H-M   'P 1'
#
loop_
_entity.id
_entity.type
_entity.pdbx_description
1 polymer ?
#
loop_
_entity_poly.entity_id
_entity_poly.type
_entity_poly.pdbx_seq_one_letter_code
_entity_poly.pdbx_strand_id
1 'polypeptide(L)'
;MKSLLAVFLVVLLTAYAPQGKSADTELMLSDFAWQEQFLSLKERLELIKVGVIHCKIDEQAWRDLVFKWGEIYVHQLGPVETPEYSVGIMLWPDRKGFVTRAVKRYSPDPTIAFDQQSIAIRGLTALDKIIAKQLDTPRFCELANLIIDDLVKRSELAADTSIDQYYETQDAFERAQHRSMSAMIAWLQESLIPAVKSAEAPRGPFDATDMSAVFLAGCLTGISSQYALYWEDKVDDLWPVVGEELRFITKTVALMGAKATALDAQQVEKAQRQLQRLGAIWSEQITADQFVGFNSRDGD
;
A
#
# COMPACT_ATOMS: atom_id res chain seq x y z
N MET A 1 22.28 0.24 15.25
CA MET A 1 22.08 1.26 14.20
C MET A 1 22.79 0.99 12.88
N LYS A 2 23.94 0.27 12.81
CA LYS A 2 24.62 -0.01 11.53
C LYS A 2 24.02 -1.14 10.69
N SER A 3 23.24 -2.06 11.28
CA SER A 3 22.68 -3.23 10.57
C SER A 3 21.39 -2.96 9.78
N LEU A 4 20.60 -1.95 10.13
CA LEU A 4 19.35 -1.61 9.41
C LEU A 4 19.61 -0.98 8.03
N LEU A 5 20.73 -0.25 7.90
CA LEU A 5 21.12 0.34 6.62
C LEU A 5 21.65 -0.71 5.62
N ALA A 6 22.22 -1.81 6.12
CA ALA A 6 22.81 -2.84 5.28
C ALA A 6 21.74 -3.75 4.63
N VAL A 7 20.65 -4.04 5.35
CA VAL A 7 19.54 -4.84 4.80
C VAL A 7 18.77 -4.06 3.73
N PHE A 8 18.55 -2.76 3.92
CA PHE A 8 17.91 -1.89 2.92
C PHE A 8 18.76 -1.70 1.64
N LEU A 9 20.09 -1.69 1.75
CA LEU A 9 20.97 -1.51 0.59
C LEU A 9 21.09 -2.78 -0.27
N VAL A 10 20.96 -3.97 0.34
CA VAL A 10 21.02 -5.25 -0.38
C VAL A 10 19.76 -5.49 -1.20
N VAL A 11 18.57 -5.11 -0.68
CA VAL A 11 17.31 -5.15 -1.44
C VAL A 11 17.32 -4.18 -2.64
N LEU A 12 18.01 -3.04 -2.52
CA LEU A 12 18.19 -2.08 -3.62
C LEU A 12 19.16 -2.56 -4.72
N LEU A 13 19.98 -3.59 -4.47
CA LEU A 13 21.03 -4.05 -5.39
C LEU A 13 20.74 -5.39 -6.08
N THR A 14 19.80 -6.20 -5.58
CA THR A 14 19.46 -7.50 -6.19
C THR A 14 18.41 -7.44 -7.31
N ALA A 15 17.91 -6.26 -7.66
CA ALA A 15 16.94 -6.05 -8.74
C ALA A 15 17.55 -6.05 -10.16
N TYR A 16 18.82 -6.42 -10.34
CA TYR A 16 19.50 -6.36 -11.64
C TYR A 16 20.04 -7.72 -12.11
N ALA A 17 19.26 -8.36 -12.98
CA ALA A 17 19.77 -9.21 -14.06
C ALA A 17 18.79 -9.11 -15.24
N PRO A 18 19.15 -8.47 -16.36
CA PRO A 18 18.26 -8.39 -17.51
C PRO A 18 18.23 -9.77 -18.18
N GLN A 19 17.09 -10.46 -18.13
CA GLN A 19 16.81 -11.57 -19.03
C GLN A 19 15.80 -11.10 -20.07
N GLY A 20 16.32 -10.69 -21.22
CA GLY A 20 15.50 -10.50 -22.41
C GLY A 20 14.90 -11.84 -22.83
N LYS A 21 13.56 -11.91 -22.83
CA LYS A 21 12.81 -12.89 -23.60
C LYS A 21 11.63 -12.19 -24.27
N SER A 22 11.58 -12.32 -25.59
CA SER A 22 10.42 -11.97 -26.41
C SER A 22 9.20 -12.77 -25.95
N ALA A 23 8.14 -12.08 -25.58
CA ALA A 23 6.92 -12.66 -25.03
C ALA A 23 5.96 -13.11 -26.13
N ASP A 24 5.53 -14.39 -26.06
CA ASP A 24 4.26 -14.83 -26.62
C ASP A 24 3.12 -14.28 -25.74
N THR A 25 2.14 -13.64 -26.37
CA THR A 25 1.08 -12.81 -25.78
C THR A 25 0.10 -13.55 -24.84
N GLU A 26 0.16 -14.88 -24.78
CA GLU A 26 -0.71 -15.72 -23.93
C GLU A 26 -0.15 -15.90 -22.49
N LEU A 27 1.12 -15.54 -22.24
CA LEU A 27 1.79 -15.72 -20.94
C LEU A 27 1.58 -14.57 -19.93
N MET A 28 1.17 -13.37 -20.35
CA MET A 28 1.21 -12.21 -19.44
C MET A 28 0.05 -12.13 -18.43
N LEU A 29 -1.13 -12.69 -18.71
CA LEU A 29 -2.20 -12.80 -17.69
C LEU A 29 -1.82 -13.77 -16.57
N SER A 30 -1.01 -14.81 -16.86
CA SER A 30 -0.52 -15.75 -15.86
C SER A 30 0.64 -15.22 -15.01
N ASP A 31 1.28 -14.13 -15.43
CA ASP A 31 2.48 -13.58 -14.77
C ASP A 31 2.16 -12.53 -13.70
N PHE A 32 0.93 -12.00 -13.64
CA PHE A 32 0.55 -11.11 -12.54
C PHE A 32 0.22 -11.92 -11.28
N ALA A 33 1.24 -12.10 -10.44
CA ALA A 33 1.21 -12.98 -9.28
C ALA A 33 0.49 -12.38 -8.05
N TRP A 34 -0.72 -11.80 -8.18
CA TRP A 34 -1.43 -11.33 -6.98
C TRP A 34 -1.74 -12.45 -6.01
N GLN A 35 -1.93 -13.67 -6.51
CA GLN A 35 -2.15 -14.85 -5.67
C GLN A 35 -0.97 -15.01 -4.71
N GLU A 36 0.25 -14.97 -5.23
CA GLU A 36 1.47 -15.01 -4.41
C GLU A 36 1.59 -13.80 -3.49
N GLN A 37 1.17 -12.61 -3.94
CA GLN A 37 1.19 -11.42 -3.10
C GLN A 37 0.25 -11.54 -1.89
N PHE A 38 -0.98 -12.00 -2.08
CA PHE A 38 -1.95 -12.20 -1.02
C PHE A 38 -1.62 -13.42 -0.14
N LEU A 39 -1.03 -14.48 -0.70
CA LEU A 39 -0.46 -15.58 0.09
C LEU A 39 0.70 -15.09 0.98
N SER A 40 1.59 -14.28 0.44
CA SER A 40 2.67 -13.66 1.23
C SER A 40 2.13 -12.74 2.33
N LEU A 41 1.04 -12.00 2.06
CA LEU A 41 0.36 -11.19 3.06
C LEU A 41 -0.22 -12.07 4.18
N LYS A 42 -0.88 -13.17 3.82
CA LYS A 42 -1.42 -14.17 4.74
C LYS A 42 -0.33 -14.75 5.65
N GLU A 43 0.78 -15.21 5.08
CA GLU A 43 1.91 -15.77 5.85
C GLU A 43 2.44 -14.78 6.89
N ARG A 44 2.54 -13.50 6.52
CA ARG A 44 2.94 -12.43 7.45
C ARG A 44 1.92 -12.18 8.55
N LEU A 45 0.63 -12.21 8.23
CA LEU A 45 -0.45 -12.11 9.22
C LEU A 45 -0.41 -13.28 10.22
N GLU A 46 -0.16 -14.51 9.75
CA GLU A 46 -0.02 -15.69 10.60
C GLU A 46 1.18 -15.59 11.55
N LEU A 47 2.30 -15.03 11.09
CA LEU A 47 3.46 -14.75 11.96
C LEU A 47 3.10 -13.74 13.07
N ILE A 48 2.37 -12.69 12.74
CA ILE A 48 1.91 -11.70 13.75
C ILE A 48 0.90 -12.32 14.71
N LYS A 49 0.04 -13.23 14.24
CA LYS A 49 -0.97 -13.93 15.06
C LYS A 49 -0.34 -14.61 16.28
N VAL A 50 0.82 -15.25 16.10
CA VAL A 50 1.57 -15.89 17.19
C VAL A 50 1.92 -14.87 18.29
N GLY A 51 2.34 -13.67 17.90
CA GLY A 51 2.62 -12.59 18.84
C GLY A 51 1.38 -12.07 19.56
N VAL A 52 0.25 -11.91 18.84
CA VAL A 52 -1.01 -11.42 19.42
C VAL A 52 -1.60 -12.37 20.45
N ILE A 53 -1.46 -13.68 20.29
CA ILE A 53 -1.85 -14.67 21.31
C ILE A 53 -1.18 -14.37 22.67
N HIS A 54 0.05 -13.85 22.64
CA HIS A 54 0.81 -13.47 23.83
C HIS A 54 0.72 -11.98 24.16
N CYS A 55 -0.21 -11.26 23.53
CA CYS A 55 -0.39 -9.81 23.63
C CYS A 55 0.93 -9.04 23.42
N LYS A 56 1.78 -9.55 22.51
CA LYS A 56 3.09 -8.98 22.17
C LYS A 56 3.32 -9.09 20.67
N ILE A 57 3.20 -7.97 19.96
CA ILE A 57 3.52 -7.93 18.53
C ILE A 57 4.95 -7.47 18.35
N ASP A 58 5.70 -8.19 17.53
CA ASP A 58 7.01 -7.75 17.05
C ASP A 58 6.81 -6.54 16.11
N GLU A 59 7.35 -5.38 16.51
CA GLU A 59 7.25 -4.14 15.74
C GLU A 59 7.86 -4.27 14.34
N GLN A 60 8.91 -5.08 14.16
CA GLN A 60 9.49 -5.30 12.84
C GLN A 60 8.57 -6.14 11.96
N ALA A 61 8.01 -7.23 12.50
CA ALA A 61 7.04 -8.04 11.77
C ALA A 61 5.80 -7.23 11.37
N TRP A 62 5.35 -6.33 12.25
CA TRP A 62 4.28 -5.38 11.97
C TRP A 62 4.62 -4.41 10.83
N ARG A 63 5.79 -3.78 10.88
CA ARG A 63 6.25 -2.88 9.81
C ARG A 63 6.38 -3.63 8.48
N ASP A 64 6.92 -4.84 8.49
CA ASP A 64 7.07 -5.66 7.28
C ASP A 64 5.72 -6.01 6.65
N LEU A 65 4.71 -6.34 7.47
CA LEU A 65 3.34 -6.59 6.98
C LEU A 65 2.76 -5.35 6.30
N VAL A 66 2.96 -4.18 6.88
CA VAL A 66 2.36 -2.93 6.39
C VAL A 66 3.08 -2.44 5.15
N PHE A 67 4.41 -2.60 5.11
CA PHE A 67 5.20 -2.38 3.91
C PHE A 67 4.70 -3.29 2.79
N LYS A 68 4.52 -4.59 3.06
CA LYS A 68 3.99 -5.55 2.09
C LYS A 68 2.61 -5.15 1.59
N TRP A 69 1.72 -4.71 2.47
CA TRP A 69 0.42 -4.20 2.05
C TRP A 69 0.55 -2.97 1.15
N GLY A 70 1.48 -2.05 1.41
CA GLY A 70 1.78 -0.93 0.51
C GLY A 70 2.19 -1.39 -0.89
N GLU A 71 3.04 -2.41 -0.99
CA GLU A 71 3.42 -3.01 -2.28
C GLU A 71 2.22 -3.61 -3.01
N ILE A 72 1.25 -4.18 -2.31
CA ILE A 72 0.04 -4.77 -2.92
C ILE A 72 -0.94 -3.67 -3.33
N TYR A 73 -1.18 -2.71 -2.43
CA TYR A 73 -2.15 -1.64 -2.58
C TYR A 73 -1.88 -0.79 -3.81
N VAL A 74 -0.61 -0.57 -4.14
CA VAL A 74 -0.20 0.23 -5.31
C VAL A 74 -0.71 -0.33 -6.63
N HIS A 75 -1.02 -1.62 -6.69
CA HIS A 75 -1.50 -2.25 -7.91
C HIS A 75 -2.93 -1.86 -8.24
N GLN A 76 -3.81 -1.57 -7.27
CA GLN A 76 -5.24 -1.27 -7.49
C GLN A 76 -5.90 -2.13 -8.59
N LEU A 77 -5.57 -3.42 -8.65
CA LEU A 77 -6.07 -4.38 -9.62
C LEU A 77 -6.70 -5.57 -8.89
N GLY A 78 -7.62 -6.24 -9.58
CA GLY A 78 -8.27 -7.45 -9.08
C GLY A 78 -8.99 -7.20 -7.75
N PRO A 79 -8.74 -8.02 -6.70
CA PRO A 79 -9.38 -7.85 -5.39
C PRO A 79 -9.31 -6.43 -4.83
N VAL A 80 -8.17 -5.75 -5.01
CA VAL A 80 -7.93 -4.40 -4.46
C VAL A 80 -8.86 -3.34 -5.07
N GLU A 81 -9.42 -3.57 -6.27
CA GLU A 81 -10.41 -2.66 -6.88
C GLU A 81 -11.71 -2.57 -6.06
N THR A 82 -11.99 -3.60 -5.25
CA THR A 82 -13.19 -3.60 -4.40
C THR A 82 -12.89 -2.90 -3.06
N PRO A 83 -13.83 -2.09 -2.53
CA PRO A 83 -13.66 -1.46 -1.21
C PRO A 83 -13.46 -2.45 -0.06
N GLU A 84 -14.00 -3.67 -0.19
CA GLU A 84 -13.92 -4.71 0.83
C GLU A 84 -12.50 -5.25 1.04
N TYR A 85 -11.64 -5.19 0.02
CA TYR A 85 -10.23 -5.54 0.14
C TYR A 85 -9.35 -4.30 0.34
N SER A 86 -9.50 -3.24 -0.47
CA SER A 86 -8.67 -2.04 -0.32
C SER A 86 -8.84 -1.37 1.04
N VAL A 87 -10.06 -0.89 1.32
CA VAL A 87 -10.38 -0.21 2.58
C VAL A 87 -10.52 -1.22 3.72
N GLY A 88 -10.99 -2.44 3.42
CA GLY A 88 -11.20 -3.47 4.43
C GLY A 88 -9.91 -4.02 5.01
N ILE A 89 -8.84 -4.08 4.21
CA ILE A 89 -7.50 -4.41 4.72
C ILE A 89 -6.87 -3.19 5.38
N MET A 90 -6.93 -2.01 4.77
CA MET A 90 -6.39 -0.78 5.39
C MET A 90 -7.21 0.45 5.05
N LEU A 91 -7.97 0.95 6.03
CA LEU A 91 -8.62 2.24 5.95
C LEU A 91 -7.58 3.35 6.15
N TRP A 92 -7.00 3.85 5.06
CA TRP A 92 -6.06 4.97 5.07
C TRP A 92 -6.29 5.90 3.87
N PRO A 93 -6.21 7.23 4.04
CA PRO A 93 -5.92 7.95 5.29
C PRO A 93 -7.14 8.09 6.21
N ASP A 94 -6.97 7.85 7.51
CA ASP A 94 -8.01 8.10 8.53
C ASP A 94 -8.02 9.58 8.98
N ARG A 95 -8.38 10.48 8.07
CA ARG A 95 -8.19 11.93 8.29
C ARG A 95 -8.93 12.51 9.48
N LYS A 96 -10.06 11.88 9.82
CA LYS A 96 -10.94 12.33 10.90
C LYS A 96 -10.76 11.49 12.16
N GLY A 97 -9.81 10.56 12.22
CA GLY A 97 -9.59 9.70 13.39
C GLY A 97 -10.79 8.80 13.72
N PHE A 98 -11.52 8.34 12.70
CA PHE A 98 -12.67 7.44 12.84
C PHE A 98 -12.25 6.13 13.49
N VAL A 99 -11.14 5.55 13.04
CA VAL A 99 -10.62 4.27 13.54
C VAL A 99 -10.28 4.39 15.01
N THR A 100 -9.55 5.46 15.37
CA THR A 100 -9.16 5.71 16.77
C THR A 100 -10.38 5.81 17.69
N ARG A 101 -11.46 6.48 17.25
CA ARG A 101 -12.70 6.56 18.04
C ARG A 101 -13.42 5.23 18.13
N ALA A 102 -13.49 4.50 17.01
CA ALA A 102 -14.18 3.22 16.93
C ALA A 102 -13.50 2.16 17.80
N VAL A 103 -12.18 1.99 17.67
CA VAL A 103 -11.38 1.06 18.50
C VAL A 103 -11.53 1.35 20.00
N LYS A 104 -11.51 2.64 20.42
CA LYS A 104 -11.70 3.00 21.83
C LYS A 104 -13.07 2.59 22.38
N ARG A 105 -14.10 2.69 21.54
CA ARG A 105 -15.51 2.39 21.87
C ARG A 105 -15.91 0.95 21.59
N TYR A 106 -14.99 0.13 21.08
CA TYR A 106 -15.27 -1.26 20.76
C TYR A 106 -15.80 -1.99 22.00
N SER A 107 -16.95 -2.62 21.79
CA SER A 107 -17.60 -3.55 22.70
C SER A 107 -18.01 -4.74 21.85
N PRO A 108 -17.60 -5.97 22.21
CA PRO A 108 -18.05 -7.16 21.52
C PRO A 108 -19.57 -7.22 21.49
N ASP A 109 -20.15 -7.44 20.31
CA ASP A 109 -21.56 -7.73 20.12
C ASP A 109 -21.67 -9.15 19.54
N PRO A 110 -22.13 -10.14 20.32
CA PRO A 110 -22.21 -11.53 19.85
C PRO A 110 -23.30 -11.74 18.78
N THR A 111 -24.15 -10.74 18.52
CA THR A 111 -25.23 -10.84 17.53
C THR A 111 -24.76 -10.49 16.11
N ILE A 112 -23.60 -9.83 15.98
CA ILE A 112 -23.06 -9.36 14.71
C ILE A 112 -21.72 -10.06 14.46
N ALA A 113 -21.66 -10.84 13.38
CA ALA A 113 -20.41 -11.46 12.93
C ALA A 113 -19.32 -10.40 12.73
N PHE A 114 -18.08 -10.71 13.09
CA PHE A 114 -17.01 -9.70 13.10
C PHE A 114 -16.75 -9.10 11.70
N ASP A 115 -16.84 -9.89 10.64
CA ASP A 115 -16.73 -9.43 9.24
C ASP A 115 -17.88 -8.51 8.79
N GLN A 116 -18.98 -8.45 9.54
CA GLN A 116 -20.11 -7.53 9.33
C GLN A 116 -20.02 -6.25 10.18
N GLN A 117 -19.06 -6.17 11.10
CA GLN A 117 -18.87 -4.97 11.91
C GLN A 117 -18.21 -3.86 11.10
N SER A 118 -18.21 -2.64 11.67
CA SER A 118 -17.66 -1.47 11.01
C SER A 118 -16.21 -1.68 10.58
N ILE A 119 -15.89 -1.30 9.34
CA ILE A 119 -14.54 -1.26 8.80
C ILE A 119 -13.56 -0.45 9.67
N ALA A 120 -14.07 0.50 10.48
CA ALA A 120 -13.26 1.33 11.37
C ALA A 120 -12.71 0.59 12.59
N ILE A 121 -13.20 -0.61 12.92
CA ILE A 121 -12.61 -1.48 13.95
C ILE A 121 -11.91 -2.70 13.35
N ARG A 122 -11.81 -2.77 12.02
CA ARG A 122 -11.22 -3.85 11.25
C ARG A 122 -9.96 -3.36 10.53
N GLY A 123 -9.21 -4.30 9.98
CA GLY A 123 -8.03 -4.02 9.17
C GLY A 123 -6.81 -3.49 9.91
N LEU A 124 -5.74 -3.25 9.15
CA LEU A 124 -4.42 -2.83 9.60
C LEU A 124 -4.45 -1.49 10.33
N THR A 125 -5.30 -0.55 9.92
CA THR A 125 -5.40 0.75 10.62
C THR A 125 -5.96 0.59 12.03
N ALA A 126 -6.93 -0.29 12.25
CA ALA A 126 -7.44 -0.57 13.58
C ALA A 126 -6.38 -1.29 14.43
N LEU A 127 -5.68 -2.25 13.83
CA LEU A 127 -4.59 -2.97 14.48
C LEU A 127 -3.44 -2.04 14.89
N ASP A 128 -3.06 -1.05 14.07
CA ASP A 128 -2.11 0.01 14.42
C ASP A 128 -2.51 0.73 15.71
N LYS A 129 -3.78 1.16 15.82
CA LYS A 129 -4.27 1.89 17.00
C LYS A 129 -4.30 1.04 18.26
N ILE A 130 -4.39 -0.27 18.11
CA ILE A 130 -4.30 -1.23 19.20
C ILE A 130 -2.83 -1.41 19.62
N ILE A 131 -1.91 -1.66 18.67
CA ILE A 131 -0.48 -1.84 18.92
C ILE A 131 0.13 -0.60 19.57
N ALA A 132 -0.16 0.59 19.03
CA ALA A 132 0.37 1.86 19.52
C ALA A 132 -0.06 2.18 20.97
N LYS A 133 -1.15 1.55 21.45
CA LYS A 133 -1.62 1.69 22.83
C LYS A 133 -1.03 0.67 23.79
N GLN A 134 -0.19 -0.23 23.29
CA GLN A 134 0.29 -1.44 23.95
C GLN A 134 -0.91 -2.35 24.32
N LEU A 135 -0.77 -3.65 24.07
CA LEU A 135 -1.83 -4.65 24.22
C LEU A 135 -2.13 -4.95 25.71
N ASP A 136 -2.35 -3.91 26.51
CA ASP A 136 -2.29 -3.96 27.97
C ASP A 136 -3.59 -4.46 28.60
N THR A 137 -4.62 -4.67 27.78
CA THR A 137 -5.92 -5.13 28.24
C THR A 137 -6.34 -6.37 27.46
N PRO A 138 -6.91 -7.41 28.12
CA PRO A 138 -7.44 -8.60 27.45
C PRO A 138 -8.39 -8.26 26.29
N ARG A 139 -9.21 -7.22 26.46
CA ARG A 139 -10.14 -6.73 25.42
C ARG A 139 -9.44 -6.35 24.11
N PHE A 140 -8.33 -5.62 24.19
CA PHE A 140 -7.61 -5.20 22.98
C PHE A 140 -6.82 -6.34 22.35
N CYS A 141 -6.37 -7.29 23.16
CA CYS A 141 -5.72 -8.51 22.68
C CYS A 141 -6.73 -9.43 21.94
N GLU A 142 -7.94 -9.57 22.46
CA GLU A 142 -9.04 -10.27 21.77
C GLU A 142 -9.43 -9.58 20.46
N LEU A 143 -9.63 -8.26 20.47
CA LEU A 143 -9.93 -7.51 19.25
C LEU A 143 -8.81 -7.64 18.21
N ALA A 144 -7.53 -7.59 18.62
CA ALA A 144 -6.42 -7.77 17.71
C ALA A 144 -6.43 -9.18 17.05
N ASN A 145 -6.77 -10.23 17.81
CA ASN A 145 -6.93 -11.58 17.24
C ASN A 145 -8.06 -11.62 16.21
N LEU A 146 -9.22 -11.03 16.50
CA LEU A 146 -10.34 -10.96 15.57
C LEU A 146 -9.98 -10.22 14.27
N ILE A 147 -9.24 -9.12 14.37
CA ILE A 147 -8.76 -8.36 13.21
C ILE A 147 -7.81 -9.21 12.36
N ILE A 148 -6.87 -9.92 12.98
CA ILE A 148 -5.93 -10.78 12.25
C ILE A 148 -6.66 -11.94 11.56
N ASP A 149 -7.61 -12.58 12.24
CA ASP A 149 -8.40 -13.66 11.66
C ASP A 149 -9.22 -13.19 10.44
N ASP A 150 -9.85 -12.01 10.52
CA ASP A 150 -10.55 -11.38 9.39
C ASP A 150 -9.57 -11.09 8.23
N LEU A 151 -8.38 -10.56 8.52
CA LEU A 151 -7.36 -10.28 7.51
C LEU A 151 -6.77 -11.54 6.86
N VAL A 152 -6.55 -12.62 7.62
CA VAL A 152 -6.10 -13.91 7.09
C VAL A 152 -7.15 -14.46 6.13
N LYS A 153 -8.41 -14.54 6.57
CA LYS A 153 -9.53 -15.00 5.73
C LYS A 153 -9.66 -14.18 4.45
N ARG A 154 -9.52 -12.85 4.53
CA ARG A 154 -9.54 -11.96 3.35
C ARG A 154 -8.39 -12.24 2.40
N SER A 155 -7.19 -12.42 2.94
CA SER A 155 -6.01 -12.69 2.12
C SER A 155 -6.15 -14.02 1.40
N GLU A 156 -6.71 -15.05 2.06
CA GLU A 156 -7.06 -16.33 1.43
C GLU A 156 -8.06 -16.15 0.28
N LEU A 157 -9.19 -15.49 0.56
CA LEU A 157 -10.24 -15.29 -0.46
C LEU A 157 -9.73 -14.48 -1.66
N ALA A 158 -8.90 -13.45 -1.43
CA ALA A 158 -8.28 -12.67 -2.48
C ALA A 158 -7.30 -13.51 -3.31
N ALA A 159 -6.50 -14.38 -2.67
CA ALA A 159 -5.58 -15.27 -3.35
C ALA A 159 -6.30 -16.33 -4.20
N ASP A 160 -7.46 -16.83 -3.75
CA ASP A 160 -8.26 -17.82 -4.46
C ASP A 160 -9.05 -17.22 -5.65
N THR A 161 -9.02 -15.90 -5.82
CA THR A 161 -9.78 -15.23 -6.88
C THR A 161 -8.99 -15.23 -8.19
N SER A 162 -9.58 -15.80 -9.26
CA SER A 162 -8.96 -15.87 -10.60
C SER A 162 -8.97 -14.51 -11.32
N ILE A 163 -7.98 -14.30 -12.19
CA ILE A 163 -7.87 -13.08 -13.00
C ILE A 163 -9.02 -12.88 -13.97
N ASP A 164 -9.56 -13.98 -14.48
CA ASP A 164 -10.69 -13.98 -15.40
C ASP A 164 -11.98 -13.46 -14.75
N GLN A 165 -12.04 -13.40 -13.41
CA GLN A 165 -13.19 -12.80 -12.72
C GLN A 165 -13.21 -11.27 -12.80
N TYR A 166 -12.06 -10.65 -13.10
CA TYR A 166 -11.91 -9.19 -13.18
C TYR A 166 -11.70 -8.70 -14.61
N TYR A 167 -11.01 -9.47 -15.44
CA TYR A 167 -10.65 -9.04 -16.78
C TYR A 167 -10.92 -10.14 -17.80
N GLU A 168 -11.82 -9.85 -18.74
CA GLU A 168 -12.20 -10.78 -19.81
C GLU A 168 -11.13 -10.90 -20.91
N THR A 169 -10.22 -9.92 -21.00
CA THR A 169 -9.20 -9.82 -22.06
C THR A 169 -7.90 -9.20 -21.54
N GLN A 170 -6.78 -9.53 -22.17
CA GLN A 170 -5.48 -8.89 -21.93
C GLN A 170 -5.55 -7.37 -22.11
N ASP A 171 -6.19 -6.90 -23.17
CA ASP A 171 -6.39 -5.47 -23.42
C ASP A 171 -7.15 -4.77 -22.27
N ALA A 172 -8.13 -5.44 -21.66
CA ALA A 172 -8.85 -4.89 -20.52
C ALA A 172 -7.96 -4.79 -19.28
N PHE A 173 -7.14 -5.81 -19.03
CA PHE A 173 -6.16 -5.84 -17.96
C PHE A 173 -5.10 -4.75 -18.12
N GLU A 174 -4.48 -4.62 -19.30
CA GLU A 174 -3.47 -3.59 -19.57
C GLU A 174 -4.03 -2.17 -19.40
N ARG A 175 -5.26 -1.92 -19.86
CA ARG A 175 -5.93 -0.64 -19.63
C ARG A 175 -6.21 -0.41 -18.14
N ALA A 176 -6.60 -1.44 -17.40
CA ALA A 176 -6.82 -1.33 -15.95
C ALA A 176 -5.51 -0.99 -15.23
N GLN A 177 -4.40 -1.63 -15.62
CA GLN A 177 -3.08 -1.40 -15.05
C GLN A 177 -2.59 0.03 -15.31
N HIS A 178 -2.75 0.53 -16.54
CA HIS A 178 -2.48 1.93 -16.88
C HIS A 178 -3.28 2.91 -16.00
N ARG A 179 -4.60 2.69 -15.87
CA ARG A 179 -5.49 3.55 -15.07
C ARG A 179 -5.11 3.52 -13.60
N SER A 180 -4.85 2.34 -13.07
CA SER A 180 -4.41 2.13 -11.70
C SER A 180 -3.17 2.98 -11.37
N MET A 181 -2.16 2.95 -12.24
CA MET A 181 -0.91 3.65 -11.98
C MET A 181 -1.06 5.16 -12.04
N SER A 182 -1.86 5.67 -12.97
CA SER A 182 -2.25 7.08 -13.02
C SER A 182 -2.96 7.51 -11.74
N ALA A 183 -3.95 6.72 -11.32
CA ALA A 183 -4.74 6.99 -10.11
C ALA A 183 -3.85 6.95 -8.86
N MET A 184 -2.89 6.02 -8.80
CA MET A 184 -1.96 5.88 -7.69
C MET A 184 -0.98 7.04 -7.60
N ILE A 185 -0.45 7.52 -8.72
CA ILE A 185 0.43 8.71 -8.73
C ILE A 185 -0.35 9.95 -8.29
N ALA A 186 -1.58 10.14 -8.79
CA ALA A 186 -2.45 11.24 -8.37
C ALA A 186 -2.79 11.14 -6.87
N TRP A 187 -3.13 9.95 -6.39
CA TRP A 187 -3.42 9.70 -4.98
C TRP A 187 -2.19 9.93 -4.08
N LEU A 188 -0.98 9.56 -4.53
CA LEU A 188 0.27 9.87 -3.83
C LEU A 188 0.51 11.38 -3.77
N GLN A 189 0.20 12.14 -4.81
CA GLN A 189 0.29 13.60 -4.73
C GLN A 189 -0.69 14.14 -3.67
N GLU A 190 -1.93 13.67 -3.64
CA GLU A 190 -2.94 14.10 -2.67
C GLU A 190 -2.69 13.63 -1.25
N SER A 191 -1.95 12.53 -1.06
CA SER A 191 -1.77 11.88 0.23
C SER A 191 -0.39 12.12 0.83
N LEU A 192 0.67 12.15 0.01
CA LEU A 192 2.04 12.42 0.44
C LEU A 192 2.21 13.88 0.85
N ILE A 193 1.70 14.82 0.04
CA ILE A 193 1.89 16.26 0.32
C ILE A 193 1.33 16.64 1.70
N PRO A 194 0.09 16.24 2.07
CA PRO A 194 -0.42 16.55 3.39
C PRO A 194 0.22 15.73 4.51
N ALA A 195 0.62 14.47 4.27
CA ALA A 195 1.29 13.65 5.28
C ALA A 195 2.68 14.19 5.64
N VAL A 196 3.40 14.73 4.64
CA VAL A 196 4.68 15.38 4.86
C VAL A 196 4.49 16.73 5.57
N LYS A 197 3.52 17.54 5.15
CA LYS A 197 3.19 18.81 5.82
C LYS A 197 2.66 18.62 7.25
N SER A 198 1.94 17.53 7.52
CA SER A 198 1.43 17.24 8.86
C SER A 198 2.50 16.71 9.81
N ALA A 199 3.63 16.19 9.31
CA ALA A 199 4.78 15.86 10.14
C ALA A 199 5.34 17.10 10.89
N GLU A 200 5.07 18.31 10.39
CA GLU A 200 5.42 19.58 11.03
C GLU A 200 4.34 20.09 12.02
N ALA A 201 3.11 19.54 11.95
CA ALA A 201 1.96 20.03 12.71
C ALA A 201 1.38 18.93 13.63
N PRO A 202 1.43 19.06 14.97
CA PRO A 202 1.04 18.00 15.91
C PRO A 202 -0.44 17.58 15.88
N ARG A 203 -1.28 18.17 15.01
CA ARG A 203 -2.73 17.90 14.85
C ARG A 203 -3.22 18.03 13.40
N GLY A 204 -2.37 17.77 12.40
CA GLY A 204 -2.81 17.75 11.01
C GLY A 204 -3.83 16.61 10.74
N PRO A 205 -4.59 16.68 9.63
CA PRO A 205 -5.54 15.63 9.25
C PRO A 205 -4.85 14.32 8.83
N PHE A 206 -3.53 14.23 8.93
CA PHE A 206 -2.78 13.01 8.71
C PHE A 206 -2.01 12.74 9.99
N ASP A 207 -2.39 11.68 10.69
CA ASP A 207 -1.57 11.09 11.74
C ASP A 207 -0.35 10.52 11.02
N ALA A 208 0.70 11.34 10.89
CA ALA A 208 2.00 10.96 10.33
C ALA A 208 2.68 10.02 11.31
N THR A 209 2.05 8.87 11.54
CA THR A 209 2.60 7.77 12.29
C THR A 209 3.70 7.13 11.47
N ASP A 210 4.60 6.45 12.17
CA ASP A 210 5.57 5.51 11.62
C ASP A 210 4.93 4.58 10.56
N MET A 211 3.69 4.12 10.83
CA MET A 211 2.88 3.33 9.92
C MET A 211 2.56 3.98 8.58
N SER A 212 2.16 5.25 8.57
CA SER A 212 1.86 5.97 7.33
C SER A 212 3.09 6.03 6.43
N ALA A 213 4.27 6.25 7.01
CA ALA A 213 5.52 6.27 6.25
C ALA A 213 5.92 4.88 5.74
N VAL A 214 5.78 3.83 6.57
CA VAL A 214 6.06 2.44 6.16
C VAL A 214 5.15 2.00 5.00
N PHE A 215 3.85 2.32 5.09
CA PHE A 215 2.88 2.04 4.03
C PHE A 215 3.24 2.77 2.73
N LEU A 216 3.51 4.08 2.81
CA LEU A 216 3.91 4.88 1.65
C LEU A 216 5.23 4.38 1.03
N ALA A 217 6.18 3.91 1.83
CA ALA A 217 7.42 3.32 1.33
C ALA A 217 7.15 2.01 0.57
N GLY A 218 6.23 1.18 1.06
CA GLY A 218 5.72 0.01 0.36
C GLY A 218 5.09 0.39 -0.98
N CYS A 219 4.21 1.40 -1.01
CA CYS A 219 3.60 1.87 -2.25
C CYS A 219 4.65 2.30 -3.28
N LEU A 220 5.63 3.13 -2.89
CA LEU A 220 6.69 3.61 -3.79
C LEU A 220 7.58 2.47 -4.31
N THR A 221 7.85 1.48 -3.47
CA THR A 221 8.58 0.26 -3.87
C THR A 221 7.77 -0.51 -4.91
N GLY A 222 6.47 -0.70 -4.68
CA GLY A 222 5.61 -1.37 -5.64
C GLY A 222 5.44 -0.60 -6.95
N ILE A 223 5.40 0.74 -6.96
CA ILE A 223 5.44 1.53 -8.21
C ILE A 223 6.73 1.22 -8.97
N SER A 224 7.87 1.23 -8.26
CA SER A 224 9.18 0.98 -8.88
C SER A 224 9.24 -0.42 -9.50
N SER A 225 8.73 -1.44 -8.80
CA SER A 225 8.64 -2.81 -9.31
C SER A 225 7.71 -2.95 -10.51
N GLN A 226 6.54 -2.30 -10.47
CA GLN A 226 5.61 -2.31 -11.60
C GLN A 226 6.18 -1.62 -12.84
N TYR A 227 6.92 -0.52 -12.64
CA TYR A 227 7.58 0.14 -13.75
C TYR A 227 8.61 -0.79 -14.40
N ALA A 228 9.49 -1.40 -13.61
CA ALA A 228 10.51 -2.32 -14.13
C ALA A 228 9.89 -3.49 -14.89
N LEU A 229 8.77 -4.04 -14.42
CA LEU A 229 8.13 -5.20 -15.04
C LEU A 229 7.36 -4.88 -16.33
N TYR A 230 6.70 -3.72 -16.41
CA TYR A 230 5.71 -3.46 -17.48
C TYR A 230 6.08 -2.32 -18.42
N TRP A 231 7.04 -1.49 -18.03
CA TRP A 231 7.26 -0.19 -18.64
C TRP A 231 8.71 0.13 -18.97
N GLU A 232 9.69 -0.63 -18.46
CA GLU A 232 11.11 -0.41 -18.79
C GLU A 232 11.31 -0.39 -20.32
N ASP A 233 10.82 -1.42 -21.02
CA ASP A 233 10.91 -1.50 -22.49
C ASP A 233 10.03 -0.49 -23.25
N LYS A 234 8.97 0.03 -22.62
CA LYS A 234 8.00 0.95 -23.27
C LYS A 234 8.39 2.41 -23.11
N VAL A 235 9.23 2.73 -22.12
CA VAL A 235 9.51 4.11 -21.70
C VAL A 235 11.01 4.32 -21.39
N ASP A 236 11.87 3.53 -22.04
CA ASP A 236 13.33 3.43 -21.84
C ASP A 236 14.03 4.78 -21.66
N ASP A 237 13.69 5.78 -22.48
CA ASP A 237 14.30 7.12 -22.44
C ASP A 237 13.95 7.92 -21.17
N LEU A 238 12.83 7.59 -20.51
CA LEU A 238 12.35 8.27 -19.31
C LEU A 238 12.74 7.55 -18.02
N TRP A 239 13.17 6.29 -18.08
CA TRP A 239 13.52 5.52 -16.88
C TRP A 239 14.63 6.14 -16.04
N PRO A 240 15.73 6.69 -16.59
CA PRO A 240 16.74 7.36 -15.78
C PRO A 240 16.15 8.52 -14.96
N VAL A 241 15.18 9.24 -15.53
CA VAL A 241 14.47 10.35 -14.88
C VAL A 241 13.49 9.81 -13.84
N VAL A 242 12.58 8.92 -14.23
CA VAL A 242 11.54 8.34 -13.37
C VAL A 242 12.16 7.61 -12.18
N GLY A 243 13.20 6.80 -12.41
CA GLY A 243 13.94 6.09 -11.37
C GLY A 243 14.73 7.02 -10.44
N GLU A 244 15.23 8.16 -10.92
CA GLU A 244 15.80 9.18 -10.03
C GLU A 244 14.72 9.84 -9.15
N GLU A 245 13.58 10.21 -9.74
CA GLU A 245 12.46 10.81 -8.99
C GLU A 245 11.93 9.85 -7.92
N LEU A 246 11.64 8.59 -8.29
CA LEU A 246 11.15 7.56 -7.37
C LEU A 246 12.13 7.29 -6.23
N ARG A 247 13.45 7.21 -6.51
CA ARG A 247 14.47 7.02 -5.47
C ARG A 247 14.50 8.19 -4.48
N PHE A 248 14.37 9.42 -4.95
CA PHE A 248 14.34 10.58 -4.05
C PHE A 248 13.07 10.59 -3.18
N ILE A 249 11.90 10.32 -3.77
CA ILE A 249 10.63 10.28 -3.03
C ILE A 249 10.68 9.15 -1.99
N THR A 250 11.15 7.96 -2.38
CA THR A 250 11.32 6.81 -1.47
C THR A 250 12.24 7.15 -0.30
N LYS A 251 13.38 7.79 -0.57
CA LYS A 251 14.29 8.27 0.47
C LYS A 251 13.60 9.27 1.41
N THR A 252 12.80 10.18 0.87
CA THR A 252 12.07 11.19 1.66
C THR A 252 11.04 10.53 2.58
N VAL A 253 10.30 9.54 2.09
CA VAL A 253 9.34 8.77 2.89
C VAL A 253 10.03 7.92 3.97
N ALA A 254 11.17 7.30 3.64
CA ALA A 254 11.96 6.58 4.63
C ALA A 254 12.43 7.49 5.78
N LEU A 255 12.80 8.74 5.47
CA LEU A 255 13.14 9.74 6.46
C LEU A 255 11.94 10.14 7.34
N MET A 256 10.72 10.22 6.78
CA MET A 256 9.49 10.41 7.59
C MET A 256 9.30 9.30 8.62
N GLY A 257 9.46 8.04 8.20
CA GLY A 257 9.24 6.86 9.05
C GLY A 257 10.28 6.71 10.14
N ALA A 258 11.51 7.14 9.89
CA ALA A 258 12.60 7.04 10.87
C ALA A 258 12.41 7.97 12.10
N LYS A 259 11.38 8.84 12.13
CA LYS A 259 11.24 9.96 13.10
C LYS A 259 12.53 10.79 13.22
N ALA A 260 13.40 10.68 12.23
CA ALA A 260 14.78 11.14 12.28
C ALA A 260 14.80 12.51 11.61
N THR A 261 14.80 13.53 12.47
CA THR A 261 14.81 14.97 12.13
C THR A 261 13.56 15.45 11.38
N ALA A 262 13.10 16.67 11.71
CA ALA A 262 12.13 17.36 10.89
C ALA A 262 12.67 17.34 9.45
N LEU A 263 11.89 16.79 8.52
CA LEU A 263 12.23 16.90 7.11
C LEU A 263 12.43 18.38 6.81
N ASP A 264 13.53 18.71 6.15
CA ASP A 264 13.73 20.07 5.69
C ASP A 264 12.62 20.40 4.68
N ALA A 265 11.94 21.54 4.84
CA ALA A 265 10.87 21.99 3.97
C ALA A 265 11.30 21.97 2.49
N GLN A 266 12.58 22.20 2.21
CA GLN A 266 13.15 22.09 0.86
C GLN A 266 13.12 20.65 0.30
N GLN A 267 13.34 19.63 1.13
CA GLN A 267 13.25 18.22 0.74
C GLN A 267 11.81 17.81 0.45
N VAL A 268 10.87 18.29 1.25
CA VAL A 268 9.43 18.10 1.06
C VAL A 268 8.97 18.70 -0.26
N GLU A 269 9.33 19.96 -0.50
CA GLU A 269 8.99 20.69 -1.73
C GLU A 269 9.64 20.03 -2.96
N LYS A 270 10.87 19.51 -2.82
CA LYS A 270 11.52 18.74 -3.88
C LYS A 270 10.76 17.45 -4.17
N ALA A 271 10.46 16.62 -3.17
CA ALA A 271 9.68 15.40 -3.36
C ALA A 271 8.31 15.67 -4.00
N GLN A 272 7.64 16.76 -3.60
CA GLN A 272 6.38 17.19 -4.21
C GLN A 272 6.55 17.53 -5.69
N ARG A 273 7.56 18.33 -6.06
CA ARG A 273 7.82 18.68 -7.47
C ARG A 273 8.13 17.45 -8.31
N GLN A 274 8.86 16.50 -7.75
CA GLN A 274 9.20 15.25 -8.43
C GLN A 274 7.97 14.36 -8.62
N LEU A 275 7.10 14.24 -7.63
CA LEU A 275 5.80 13.58 -7.78
C LEU A 275 4.92 14.26 -8.84
N GLN A 276 4.89 15.59 -8.88
CA GLN A 276 4.17 16.35 -9.90
C GLN A 276 4.72 16.08 -11.29
N ARG A 277 6.05 16.06 -11.42
CA ARG A 277 6.73 15.73 -12.68
C ARG A 277 6.45 14.29 -13.11
N LEU A 278 6.47 13.32 -12.19
CA LEU A 278 6.08 11.94 -12.48
C LEU A 278 4.64 11.86 -12.99
N GLY A 279 3.70 12.57 -12.34
CA GLY A 279 2.31 12.64 -12.80
C GLY A 279 2.15 13.28 -14.17
N ALA A 280 2.94 14.32 -14.48
CA ALA A 280 2.95 14.96 -15.80
C ALA A 280 3.50 14.02 -16.89
N ILE A 281 4.65 13.38 -16.65
CA ILE A 281 5.23 12.37 -17.55
C ILE A 281 4.21 11.28 -17.83
N TRP A 282 3.56 10.77 -16.79
CA TRP A 282 2.58 9.69 -16.91
C TRP A 282 1.32 10.13 -17.67
N SER A 283 0.83 11.34 -17.42
CA SER A 283 -0.35 11.89 -18.11
C SER A 283 -0.09 12.23 -19.58
N GLU A 284 1.13 12.64 -19.93
CA GLU A 284 1.54 12.93 -21.32
C GLU A 284 1.75 11.66 -22.15
N GLN A 285 2.19 10.56 -21.50
CA GLN A 285 2.38 9.25 -22.13
C GLN A 285 1.07 8.49 -22.33
N ILE A 286 0.03 8.80 -21.55
CA ILE A 286 -1.30 8.22 -21.71
C ILE A 286 -2.11 9.11 -22.64
N THR A 287 -2.19 8.75 -23.91
CA THR A 287 -3.10 9.39 -24.87
C THR A 287 -4.53 9.35 -24.34
N ALA A 288 -5.26 10.47 -24.49
CA ALA A 288 -6.61 10.71 -23.98
C ALA A 288 -7.62 9.59 -24.30
N ASP A 289 -7.39 8.81 -25.36
CA ASP A 289 -8.23 7.69 -25.80
C ASP A 289 -8.21 6.48 -24.84
N GLN A 290 -7.29 6.45 -23.87
CA GLN A 290 -7.18 5.41 -22.83
C GLN A 290 -7.78 5.83 -21.48
N PHE A 291 -8.23 7.09 -21.36
CA PHE A 291 -8.74 7.69 -20.12
C PHE A 291 -10.27 7.67 -20.09
N VAL A 292 -10.88 6.54 -19.73
CA VAL A 292 -12.25 6.57 -19.18
C VAL A 292 -12.08 6.80 -17.68
N GLY A 293 -12.35 8.03 -17.23
CA GLY A 293 -12.21 8.43 -15.84
C GLY A 293 -13.04 7.55 -14.90
N PHE A 294 -12.49 7.25 -13.72
CA PHE A 294 -13.10 6.42 -12.68
C PHE A 294 -14.41 7.00 -12.07
N ASN A 295 -14.91 8.13 -12.59
CA ASN A 295 -16.05 8.89 -12.06
C ASN A 295 -17.15 9.23 -13.09
N SER A 296 -17.21 8.57 -14.26
CA SER A 296 -18.36 8.75 -15.18
C SER A 296 -19.45 7.68 -15.03
N ARG A 297 -19.44 6.90 -13.94
CA ARG A 297 -20.55 5.99 -13.62
C ARG A 297 -21.65 6.64 -12.77
N ASP A 298 -21.72 7.97 -12.81
CA ASP A 298 -22.92 8.74 -12.49
C ASP A 298 -23.51 9.28 -13.80
N GLY A 299 -24.58 8.65 -14.28
CA GLY A 299 -25.51 9.24 -15.25
C GLY A 299 -25.64 8.55 -16.61
N ASP A 300 -26.19 7.34 -16.64
CA ASP A 300 -27.35 6.96 -17.48
C ASP A 300 -27.95 5.63 -16.98
#